data_AF-A0A950H469-F1
#
_entry.id   AF-A0A950H469-F1
#
_cell.length_a   1.000
_cell.length_b   1.000
_cell.length_c   1.000
_cell.angle_alpha   90.00
_cell.angle_beta   90.00
_cell.angle_gamma   90.00
#
_symmetry.space_group_name_H-M   'P 1'
#
loop_
_entity.id
_entity.type
_entity.pdbx_description
1 polymer ?
#
loop_
_entity_poly.entity_id
_entity_poly.type
_entity_poly.pdbx_seq_one_letter_code
_entity_poly.pdbx_strand_id
1 'polypeptide(L)' 'TVIAELRYVVDRLSDFYTPDETRLWLHAKHPMLDGERAIDLINEGRTQAVLAVIEALDSGAYT' A
#
# COMPACT_ATOMS: atom_id res chain seq x y z
N THR A 1 -7.46 11.75 -8.28
CA THR A 1 -7.61 10.76 -9.37
C THR A 1 -6.79 9.53 -9.01
N VAL A 2 -7.17 8.34 -9.48
CA VAL A 2 -6.51 7.07 -9.13
C VAL A 2 -4.99 7.10 -9.34
N ILE A 3 -4.52 7.77 -10.40
CA ILE A 3 -3.08 7.91 -10.68
C ILE A 3 -2.32 8.70 -9.59
N ALA A 4 -2.97 9.69 -8.97
CA ALA A 4 -2.37 10.49 -7.90
C ALA A 4 -2.31 9.69 -6.60
N GLU A 5 -3.35 8.91 -6.31
CA GLU A 5 -3.40 8.03 -5.14
C GLU A 5 -2.36 6.92 -5.22
N LEU A 6 -2.25 6.26 -6.37
CA LEU A 6 -1.22 5.24 -6.59
C LEU A 6 0.18 5.83 -6.42
N ARG A 7 0.44 7.02 -6.99
CA ARG A 7 1.73 7.69 -6.85
C ARG A 7 2.05 8.01 -5.39
N TYR A 8 1.07 8.47 -4.63
CA TYR A 8 1.22 8.75 -3.20
C TYR A 8 1.51 7.48 -2.38
N VAL A 9 0.81 6.38 -2.67
CA VAL A 9 1.04 5.08 -2.01
C VAL A 9 2.45 4.55 -2.32
N VAL A 10 2.88 4.64 -3.59
CA VAL A 10 4.23 4.23 -4.01
C VAL A 10 5.30 5.06 -3.32
N ASP A 11 5.09 6.37 -3.18
CA ASP A 11 6.02 7.28 -2.50
C ASP A 11 6.19 6.88 -1.02
N ARG A 12 5.09 6.64 -0.28
CA ARG A 12 5.17 6.15 1.10
C ARG A 12 5.82 4.76 1.21
N LEU A 13 5.54 3.85 0.28
CA LEU A 13 6.15 2.51 0.30
C LEU A 13 7.65 2.57 -0.01
N SER A 14 8.11 3.58 -0.76
CA SER A 14 9.52 3.72 -1.11
C SER A 14 10.43 4.04 0.07
N ASP A 15 9.86 4.53 1.18
CA ASP A 15 10.56 4.71 2.45
C ASP A 15 10.94 3.37 3.12
N PHE A 16 10.22 2.29 2.79
CA PHE A 16 10.37 0.96 3.42
C PHE A 16 10.89 -0.11 2.45
N TYR A 17 10.56 0.01 1.17
CA TYR A 17 10.73 -1.03 0.17
C TYR A 17 11.37 -0.48 -1.10
N THR A 18 12.17 -1.32 -1.76
CA THR A 18 12.69 -1.02 -3.10
C THR A 18 11.55 -0.95 -4.12
N PRO A 19 11.79 -0.38 -5.33
CA PRO A 19 10.76 -0.33 -6.37
C PRO A 19 10.18 -1.69 -6.76
N ASP A 20 11.02 -2.74 -6.77
CA ASP A 20 10.59 -4.10 -7.09
C ASP A 20 9.71 -4.70 -5.98
N GLU A 21 10.11 -4.50 -4.72
CA GLU A 21 9.32 -4.91 -3.55
C GLU A 21 8.01 -4.14 -3.45
N THR A 22 8.00 -2.84 -3.76
CA THR A 22 6.78 -2.01 -3.79
C THR A 22 5.79 -2.57 -4.82
N ARG A 23 6.26 -2.94 -6.02
CA ARG A 23 5.41 -3.56 -7.03
C ARG A 23 4.87 -4.90 -6.55
N LEU A 24 5.72 -5.73 -5.94
CA LEU A 24 5.28 -7.00 -5.35
C LEU A 24 4.21 -6.77 -4.28
N TRP A 25 4.42 -5.80 -3.40
CA TRP A 25 3.49 -5.45 -2.33
C TRP A 25 2.14 -4.99 -2.90
N LEU A 26 2.13 -4.15 -3.93
CA LEU A 26 0.90 -3.67 -4.56
C LEU A 26 0.07 -4.78 -5.21
N HIS A 27 0.74 -5.79 -5.78
CA HIS A 27 0.12 -6.92 -6.46
C HIS A 27 -0.11 -8.15 -5.56
N ALA A 28 0.47 -8.18 -4.36
CA ALA A 28 0.28 -9.26 -3.40
C ALA A 28 -1.10 -9.17 -2.74
N LYS A 29 -1.64 -10.34 -2.38
CA LYS A 29 -2.83 -10.45 -1.55
C LYS A 29 -2.42 -10.30 -0.09
N HIS A 30 -2.98 -9.30 0.60
CA HIS A 30 -2.61 -9.01 1.98
C HIS A 30 -3.67 -9.50 2.96
N PRO A 31 -3.32 -10.28 4.00
CA PRO A 31 -4.25 -10.65 5.06
C PRO A 31 -4.86 -9.45 5.77
N MET A 32 -4.11 -8.35 5.90
CA MET A 32 -4.57 -7.09 6.50
C MET A 32 -5.56 -6.32 5.62
N LEU A 33 -5.66 -6.68 4.34
CA LEU A 33 -6.60 -6.14 3.38
C LEU A 33 -7.67 -7.17 3.01
N ASP A 34 -8.05 -8.05 3.95
CA ASP A 34 -9.05 -9.11 3.74
C ASP A 34 -8.69 -10.10 2.60
N GLY A 35 -7.39 -10.24 2.32
CA GLY A 35 -6.89 -11.05 1.20
C GLY A 35 -7.02 -10.39 -0.18
N GLU A 36 -7.41 -9.11 -0.23
CA GLU A 36 -7.43 -8.29 -1.44
C GLU A 36 -6.03 -7.76 -1.80
N ARG A 37 -5.86 -7.30 -3.04
CA ARG A 37 -4.62 -6.65 -3.49
C ARG A 37 -4.75 -5.15 -3.29
N ALA A 38 -3.67 -4.51 -2.85
CA ALA A 38 -3.66 -3.06 -2.65
C ALA A 38 -4.00 -2.29 -3.94
N ILE A 39 -3.53 -2.76 -5.10
CA ILE A 39 -3.84 -2.13 -6.38
C ILE A 39 -5.34 -2.16 -6.74
N ASP A 40 -6.04 -3.24 -6.39
CA ASP A 40 -7.47 -3.38 -6.67
C ASP A 40 -8.26 -2.39 -5.79
N LEU A 41 -7.91 -2.31 -4.50
CA LEU A 41 -8.50 -1.35 -3.57
C LEU A 41 -8.29 0.11 -3.99
N ILE A 42 -7.09 0.46 -4.49
CA ILE A 42 -6.79 1.82 -4.98
C ILE A 42 -7.65 2.14 -6.21
N ASN A 43 -7.81 1.19 -7.12
CA ASN A 43 -8.66 1.37 -8.31
C ASN A 43 -10.15 1.51 -7.95
N GLU A 44 -10.61 0.87 -6.88
CA GLU A 44 -11.98 0.98 -6.36
C GLU A 44 -12.22 2.25 -5.51
N GLY A 45 -11.21 3.11 -5.32
CA GLY A 45 -11.29 4.30 -4.47
C GLY A 45 -11.25 3.99 -2.97
N ARG A 46 -10.87 2.75 -2.59
CA ARG A 46 -10.67 2.29 -1.21
C ARG A 46 -9.22 2.49 -0.74
N THR A 47 -8.51 3.47 -1.29
CA THR A 47 -7.10 3.81 -0.99
C THR A 47 -6.84 4.00 0.52
N GLN A 48 -7.82 4.51 1.28
CA GLN A 48 -7.70 4.69 2.73
C GLN A 48 -7.39 3.39 3.49
N ALA A 49 -7.95 2.26 3.06
CA ALA A 49 -7.65 0.97 3.69
C ALA A 49 -6.18 0.57 3.49
N VAL A 50 -5.62 0.86 2.31
CA VAL A 50 -4.22 0.61 1.99
C VAL A 50 -3.29 1.51 2.82
N LEU A 51 -3.65 2.79 2.96
CA LEU A 51 -2.89 3.74 3.76
C LEU A 51 -2.87 3.38 5.25
N ALA A 52 -3.98 2.88 5.80
CA ALA A 52 -4.04 2.42 7.18
C ALA A 52 -3.07 1.25 7.45
N VAL A 53 -2.90 0.34 6.48
CA VAL A 53 -1.90 -0.74 6.59
C VAL A 53 -0.48 -0.19 6.54
N ILE A 54 -0.21 0.79 5.68
CA ILE A 54 1.12 1.44 5.60
C ILE A 54 1.45 2.18 6.89
N GLU A 55 0.47 2.86 7.51
CA GLU A 55 0.65 3.48 8.83
C GLU A 55 0.91 2.48 9.94
N ALA A 56 0.26 1.30 9.89
CA ALA A 56 0.55 0.23 10.83
C ALA A 56 1.98 -0.32 10.66
N LEU A 57 2.50 -0.39 9.43
CA LEU A 57 3.90 -0.77 9.17
C LEU A 57 4.88 0.26 9.74
N ASP A 58 4.61 1.56 9.52
CA ASP A 58 5.43 2.66 10.05
C ASP A 58 5.46 2.66 11.59
N SER A 59 4.30 2.51 12.23
CA SER A 59 4.21 2.41 13.70
C SER A 59 4.89 1.15 14.26
N GLY A 60 4.87 0.05 13.51
CA GLY A 60 5.53 -1.21 13.90
C GLY A 60 7.05 -1.18 13.72
N ALA A 61 7.56 -0.36 12.79
CA ALA A 61 8.99 -0.18 12.56
C ALA A 61 9.68 0.73 13.60
N TYR A 62 8.91 1.54 14.33
CA TYR A 62 9.43 2.54 15.29
C TYR A 62 9.34 2.11 16.78
N THR A 63 9.16 0.81 17.07
CA THR A 63 9.22 0.21 18.42
C THR A 63 10.46 -0.67 18.55
#